data_AF-A0A1Y3MMB5-F1
#
_entry.id   AF-A0A1Y3MMB5-F1
#
_cell.length_a   1.000
_cell.length_b   1.000
_cell.length_c   1.000
_cell.angle_alpha   90.00
_cell.angle_beta   90.00
_cell.angle_gamma   90.00
#
_symmetry.space_group_name_H-M   'P 1'
#
loop_
_entity.id
_entity.type
_entity.pdbx_description
1 polymer ?
#
loop_
_entity_poly.entity_id
_entity_poly.type
_entity_poly.pdbx_seq_one_letter_code
_entity_poly.pdbx_strand_id
1 'polypeptide(L)'
;MSEQLNLIFKNLKLESFLKELMSEYIELILDEEDIVRNTALRNVIDIIPDIAKRLDIDIIYPTLKSIINDQSVKYSESIKEKIGLLVWNLKDFVSTEELEIFIKYYISVAISQNEKDCIDYIYNLPCITFISEQLNYEKNKMCDIINFYCQNKSNAVRISVSKCFHEFTSLYNKSSYKNLSSAFITLLKDNDIKVLETIFKNMSNILGNFSKDPTAKFNDIAKEIVNAYHRCKNIAPLNWRAQKYIVKNFEFFPNIFSMDIINNHITPLIFNQLLD
;
A
#
# COMPACT_ATOMS: atom_id res chain seq x y z
N MET A 1 6.13 21.55 -20.72
CA MET A 1 7.55 21.44 -21.11
C MET A 1 8.20 20.20 -20.49
N SER A 2 8.04 19.95 -19.19
CA SER A 2 8.59 18.78 -18.49
C SER A 2 8.16 17.41 -19.04
N GLU A 3 6.90 17.20 -19.46
CA GLU A 3 6.48 15.92 -20.08
C GLU A 3 7.15 15.68 -21.44
N GLN A 4 7.39 16.74 -22.21
CA GLN A 4 8.11 16.68 -23.47
C GLN A 4 9.59 16.34 -23.23
N LEU A 5 10.18 16.82 -22.13
CA LEU A 5 11.54 16.45 -21.73
C LEU A 5 11.67 14.95 -21.45
N ASN A 6 10.65 14.29 -20.86
CA ASN A 6 10.69 12.84 -20.63
C ASN A 6 10.74 12.06 -21.96
N LEU A 7 9.96 12.49 -22.95
CA LEU A 7 9.97 11.88 -24.28
C LEU A 7 11.31 12.12 -24.99
N ILE A 8 11.91 13.30 -24.82
CA ILE A 8 13.22 13.63 -25.37
C ILE A 8 14.31 12.78 -24.70
N PHE A 9 14.31 12.67 -23.37
CA PHE A 9 15.26 11.87 -22.61
C PHE A 9 15.24 10.39 -23.05
N LYS A 10 14.05 9.82 -23.22
CA LYS A 10 13.88 8.42 -23.64
C LYS A 10 14.37 8.13 -25.06
N ASN A 11 14.34 9.13 -25.96
CA ASN A 11 14.68 8.95 -27.38
C ASN A 11 16.08 9.45 -27.76
N LEU A 12 16.69 10.33 -26.96
CA LEU A 12 18.08 10.74 -27.14
C LEU A 12 19.01 9.53 -27.00
N LYS A 13 20.15 9.51 -27.71
CA LYS A 13 21.16 8.45 -27.61
C LYS A 13 22.54 8.94 -27.17
N LEU A 14 22.78 10.25 -27.22
CA LEU A 14 24.06 10.87 -26.89
C LEU A 14 24.16 11.15 -25.39
N GLU A 15 25.10 10.50 -24.71
CA GLU A 15 25.32 10.64 -23.27
C GLU A 15 25.67 12.07 -22.83
N SER A 16 26.39 12.84 -23.66
CA SER A 16 26.72 14.24 -23.36
C SER A 16 25.48 15.11 -23.23
N PHE A 17 24.52 14.97 -24.16
CA PHE A 17 23.24 15.69 -24.12
C PHE A 17 22.34 15.22 -22.98
N LEU A 18 22.43 13.96 -22.59
CA LEU A 18 21.70 13.46 -21.42
C LEU A 18 22.20 14.13 -20.14
N LYS A 19 23.50 14.36 -20.00
CA LYS A 19 24.06 15.09 -18.84
C LYS A 19 23.59 16.54 -18.81
N GLU A 20 23.63 17.25 -19.94
CA GLU A 20 23.10 18.62 -20.03
C GLU A 20 21.61 18.66 -19.69
N LEU A 21 20.82 17.74 -20.24
CA LEU A 21 19.39 17.62 -19.94
C LEU A 21 19.12 17.32 -18.46
N MET A 22 20.00 16.56 -17.79
CA MET A 22 19.89 16.33 -16.35
C MET A 22 20.16 17.60 -15.53
N SER A 23 21.10 18.45 -15.95
CA SER A 23 21.31 19.76 -15.32
C SER A 23 20.06 20.62 -15.41
N GLU A 24 19.41 20.68 -16.57
CA GLU A 24 18.14 21.38 -16.76
C GLU A 24 17.02 20.81 -15.86
N TYR A 25 16.93 19.48 -15.71
CA TYR A 25 15.98 18.87 -14.78
C TYR A 25 16.23 19.28 -13.32
N ILE A 26 17.50 19.37 -12.91
CA ILE A 26 17.86 19.79 -11.55
C ILE A 26 17.46 21.26 -11.34
N GLU A 27 17.71 22.13 -12.31
CA GLU A 27 17.28 23.53 -12.25
C GLU A 27 15.75 23.64 -12.14
N LEU A 28 15.00 22.87 -12.94
CA LEU A 28 13.54 22.84 -12.87
C LEU A 28 13.01 22.29 -11.55
N ILE A 29 13.72 21.35 -10.90
CA ILE A 29 13.39 20.88 -9.55
C ILE A 29 13.63 21.96 -8.49
N LEU A 30 14.51 22.92 -8.75
CA LEU A 30 14.81 24.02 -7.84
C LEU A 30 14.05 25.31 -8.20
N ASP A 31 13.14 25.24 -9.17
CA ASP A 31 12.37 26.37 -9.66
C ASP A 31 11.50 27.01 -8.55
N GLU A 32 11.32 28.33 -8.63
CA GLU A 32 10.51 29.10 -7.69
C GLU A 32 9.02 28.78 -7.84
N GLU A 33 8.55 28.47 -9.05
CA GLU A 33 7.16 28.14 -9.34
C GLU A 33 6.81 26.71 -8.89
N ASP A 34 5.87 26.61 -7.94
CA ASP A 34 5.44 25.34 -7.33
C ASP A 34 5.05 24.28 -8.36
N ILE A 35 4.33 24.69 -9.40
CA ILE A 35 3.82 23.78 -10.44
C ILE A 35 4.98 23.22 -11.27
N VAL A 36 5.94 24.07 -11.66
CA VAL A 36 7.11 23.67 -12.47
C VAL A 36 7.94 22.67 -11.68
N ARG A 37 8.27 23.02 -10.44
CA ARG A 37 9.04 22.21 -9.52
C ARG A 37 8.45 20.84 -9.26
N ASN A 38 7.17 20.79 -8.88
CA ASN A 38 6.50 19.52 -8.59
C ASN A 38 6.38 18.64 -9.86
N THR A 39 6.11 19.26 -11.01
CA THR A 39 6.05 18.50 -12.26
C THR A 39 7.43 17.97 -12.69
N ALA A 40 8.49 18.77 -12.53
CA ALA A 40 9.85 18.34 -12.81
C ALA A 40 10.27 17.17 -11.92
N LEU A 41 10.01 17.26 -10.60
CA LEU A 41 10.32 16.19 -9.65
C LEU A 41 9.56 14.90 -9.97
N ARG A 42 8.25 14.98 -10.22
CA ARG A 42 7.43 13.81 -10.63
C ARG A 42 8.00 13.11 -11.87
N ASN A 43 8.47 13.91 -12.82
CA ASN A 43 9.01 13.42 -14.08
C ASN A 43 10.38 12.78 -13.91
N VAL A 44 11.26 13.39 -13.13
CA VAL A 44 12.56 12.80 -12.78
C VAL A 44 12.38 11.46 -12.10
N ILE A 45 11.45 11.34 -11.13
CA ILE A 45 11.16 10.06 -10.47
C ILE A 45 10.80 8.95 -11.47
N ASP A 46 10.01 9.27 -12.51
CA ASP A 46 9.59 8.30 -13.53
C ASP A 46 10.73 7.82 -14.43
N ILE A 47 11.78 8.63 -14.61
CA ILE A 47 12.91 8.32 -15.48
C ILE A 47 14.16 7.88 -14.71
N ILE A 48 14.14 7.77 -13.38
CA ILE A 48 15.27 7.24 -12.59
C ILE A 48 15.81 5.92 -13.16
N PRO A 49 15.00 4.92 -13.54
CA PRO A 49 15.52 3.67 -14.10
C PRO A 49 16.26 3.88 -15.43
N ASP A 50 15.86 4.87 -16.22
CA ASP A 50 16.53 5.23 -17.48
C ASP A 50 17.81 6.02 -17.21
N ILE A 51 17.81 6.92 -16.22
CA ILE A 51 18.99 7.65 -15.75
C ILE A 51 20.03 6.64 -15.28
N ALA A 52 19.71 5.78 -14.33
CA ALA A 52 20.67 4.87 -13.71
C ALA A 52 21.26 3.83 -14.69
N LYS A 53 20.56 3.51 -15.78
CA LYS A 53 21.08 2.62 -16.84
C LYS A 53 22.03 3.31 -17.82
N ARG A 54 21.91 4.63 -17.96
CA ARG A 54 22.50 5.39 -19.08
C ARG A 54 23.44 6.50 -18.63
N LEU A 55 23.33 6.88 -17.36
CA LEU A 55 24.07 7.92 -16.67
C LEU A 55 24.38 7.41 -15.25
N ASP A 56 25.16 8.20 -14.54
CA ASP A 56 25.42 7.98 -13.13
C ASP A 56 24.24 8.50 -12.28
N ILE A 57 23.71 7.66 -11.39
CA ILE A 57 22.65 8.06 -10.45
C ILE A 57 23.13 9.16 -9.50
N ASP A 58 24.45 9.24 -9.28
CA ASP A 58 25.11 10.24 -8.44
C ASP A 58 24.89 11.67 -8.92
N ILE A 59 24.47 11.86 -10.17
CA ILE A 59 24.11 13.18 -10.71
C ILE A 59 22.85 13.73 -10.03
N ILE A 60 21.84 12.89 -9.80
CA ILE A 60 20.51 13.33 -9.32
C ILE A 60 20.23 12.95 -7.87
N TYR A 61 20.87 11.88 -7.38
CA TYR A 61 20.65 11.37 -6.03
C TYR A 61 20.90 12.42 -4.93
N PRO A 62 21.96 13.25 -4.96
CA PRO A 62 22.19 14.27 -3.93
C PRO A 62 21.02 15.26 -3.80
N THR A 63 20.42 15.67 -4.92
CA THR A 63 19.25 16.56 -4.94
C THR A 63 18.03 15.87 -4.33
N LEU A 64 17.76 14.62 -4.70
CA LEU A 64 16.66 13.83 -4.14
C LEU A 64 16.83 13.63 -2.62
N LYS A 65 18.05 13.34 -2.18
CA LYS A 65 18.39 13.19 -0.76
C LYS A 65 18.20 14.49 0.01
N SER A 66 18.62 15.63 -0.56
CA SER A 66 18.40 16.95 0.06
C SER A 66 16.91 17.23 0.25
N ILE A 67 16.09 17.02 -0.79
CA ILE A 67 14.64 17.25 -0.74
C ILE A 67 13.97 16.47 0.40
N ILE A 68 14.35 15.20 0.56
CA ILE A 68 13.82 14.34 1.61
C ILE A 68 14.29 14.76 3.01
N ASN A 69 15.54 15.16 3.16
CA ASN A 69 16.10 15.63 4.43
C ASN A 69 15.54 16.99 4.86
N ASP A 70 15.31 17.89 3.90
CA ASP A 70 14.80 19.23 4.17
C ASP A 70 13.33 19.20 4.63
N GLN A 71 12.61 18.11 4.34
CA GLN A 71 11.18 17.92 4.66
C GLN A 71 10.30 19.13 4.29
N SER A 72 10.69 19.85 3.24
CA SER A 72 10.06 21.10 2.87
C SER A 72 8.64 20.84 2.33
N VAL A 73 7.69 21.68 2.77
CA VAL A 73 6.31 21.66 2.25
C VAL A 73 6.28 21.86 0.73
N LYS A 74 7.31 22.53 0.17
CA LYS A 74 7.49 22.81 -1.26
C LYS A 74 7.40 21.60 -2.18
N TYR A 75 7.82 20.42 -1.71
CA TYR A 75 7.85 19.16 -2.47
C TYR A 75 6.83 18.14 -1.98
N SER A 76 6.09 18.48 -0.92
CA SER A 76 5.26 17.53 -0.20
C SER A 76 4.22 16.86 -1.09
N GLU A 77 3.65 17.56 -2.08
CA GLU A 77 2.65 17.00 -3.00
C GLU A 77 3.26 15.92 -3.92
N SER A 78 4.36 16.23 -4.61
CA SER A 78 5.02 15.26 -5.49
C SER A 78 5.55 14.04 -4.74
N ILE A 79 6.14 14.28 -3.56
CA ILE A 79 6.69 13.20 -2.74
C ILE A 79 5.56 12.32 -2.19
N LYS A 80 4.47 12.90 -1.69
CA LYS A 80 3.29 12.14 -1.22
C LYS A 80 2.78 11.14 -2.25
N GLU A 81 2.69 11.57 -3.50
CA GLU A 81 2.17 10.75 -4.58
C GLU A 81 3.15 9.64 -5.00
N LYS A 82 4.47 9.91 -4.99
CA LYS A 82 5.46 9.05 -5.66
C LYS A 82 6.55 8.46 -4.79
N ILE A 83 6.56 8.68 -3.47
CA ILE A 83 7.63 8.20 -2.59
C ILE A 83 7.89 6.68 -2.71
N GLY A 84 6.85 5.86 -2.87
CA GLY A 84 6.99 4.43 -3.09
C GLY A 84 7.72 4.12 -4.40
N LEU A 85 7.35 4.79 -5.49
CA LEU A 85 8.03 4.65 -6.79
C LEU A 85 9.48 5.16 -6.73
N LEU A 86 9.72 6.26 -6.04
CA LEU A 86 11.07 6.80 -5.82
C LEU A 86 11.95 5.78 -5.11
N VAL A 87 11.50 5.22 -3.98
CA VAL A 87 12.26 4.17 -3.26
C VAL A 87 12.46 2.95 -4.15
N TRP A 88 11.41 2.51 -4.87
CA TRP A 88 11.51 1.36 -5.78
C TRP A 88 12.56 1.54 -6.87
N ASN A 89 12.61 2.73 -7.46
CA ASN A 89 13.52 3.05 -8.54
C ASN A 89 14.97 3.25 -8.07
N LEU A 90 15.17 3.62 -6.79
CA LEU A 90 16.51 3.79 -6.22
C LEU A 90 17.10 2.51 -5.63
N LYS A 91 16.28 1.51 -5.29
CA LYS A 91 16.69 0.36 -4.45
C LYS A 91 17.91 -0.42 -4.95
N ASP A 92 18.14 -0.44 -6.26
CA ASP A 92 19.22 -1.21 -6.91
C ASP A 92 20.47 -0.35 -7.16
N PHE A 93 20.42 0.96 -6.87
CA PHE A 93 21.46 1.92 -7.24
C PHE A 93 22.05 2.70 -6.06
N VAL A 94 21.43 2.65 -4.88
CA VAL A 94 21.89 3.36 -3.68
C VAL A 94 22.11 2.38 -2.53
N SER A 95 22.85 2.79 -1.50
CA SER A 95 23.12 1.90 -0.36
C SER A 95 21.86 1.61 0.48
N THR A 96 21.93 0.59 1.34
CA THR A 96 20.85 0.30 2.29
C THR A 96 20.62 1.48 3.24
N GLU A 97 21.67 2.05 3.81
CA GLU A 97 21.58 3.22 4.71
C GLU A 97 20.94 4.43 4.00
N GLU A 98 21.18 4.55 2.70
CA GLU A 98 20.60 5.59 1.87
C GLU A 98 19.11 5.39 1.61
N LEU A 99 18.66 4.14 1.39
CA LEU A 99 17.24 3.82 1.27
C LEU A 99 16.49 4.06 2.59
N GLU A 100 17.11 3.76 3.72
CA GLU A 100 16.52 3.95 5.05
C GLU A 100 16.10 5.40 5.29
N ILE A 101 16.81 6.39 4.72
CA ILE A 101 16.43 7.81 4.81
C ILE A 101 15.03 8.06 4.24
N PHE A 102 14.72 7.47 3.09
CA PHE A 102 13.41 7.63 2.43
C PHE A 102 12.31 6.89 3.17
N ILE A 103 12.61 5.71 3.71
CA ILE A 103 11.66 4.95 4.54
C ILE A 103 11.36 5.71 5.83
N LYS A 104 12.39 6.25 6.49
CA LYS A 104 12.25 7.06 7.70
C LYS A 104 11.43 8.32 7.44
N TYR A 105 11.66 8.99 6.31
CA TYR A 105 10.81 10.10 5.87
C TYR A 105 9.36 9.64 5.76
N TYR A 106 9.06 8.57 5.02
CA TYR A 106 7.70 8.06 4.87
C TYR A 106 7.03 7.81 6.22
N ILE A 107 7.72 7.14 7.16
CA ILE A 107 7.21 6.87 8.51
C ILE A 107 6.83 8.17 9.23
N SER A 108 7.64 9.23 9.11
CA SER A 108 7.40 10.51 9.79
C SER A 108 6.17 11.27 9.27
N VAL A 109 5.71 10.98 8.04
CA VAL A 109 4.64 11.75 7.39
C VAL A 109 3.38 10.94 7.07
N ALA A 110 3.46 9.61 7.04
CA ALA A 110 2.36 8.73 6.65
C ALA A 110 1.11 8.90 7.55
N ILE A 111 1.32 9.08 8.85
CA ILE A 111 0.23 9.31 9.81
C ILE A 111 -0.19 10.78 9.75
N SER A 112 -1.09 11.10 8.80
CA SER A 112 -1.64 12.44 8.58
C SER A 112 -3.05 12.58 9.16
N GLN A 113 -3.45 13.81 9.49
CA GLN A 113 -4.84 14.17 9.80
C GLN A 113 -5.62 14.55 8.54
N ASN A 114 -4.94 14.84 7.44
CA ASN A 114 -5.56 15.16 6.17
C ASN A 114 -5.94 13.87 5.43
N GLU A 115 -7.21 13.75 5.04
CA GLU A 115 -7.74 12.56 4.35
C GLU A 115 -7.05 12.30 3.01
N LYS A 116 -6.85 13.34 2.20
CA LYS A 116 -6.20 13.23 0.88
C LYS A 116 -4.77 12.72 1.04
N ASP A 117 -4.02 13.31 1.97
CA ASP A 117 -2.64 12.88 2.26
C ASP A 117 -2.57 11.42 2.69
N CYS A 118 -3.50 10.96 3.55
CA CYS A 118 -3.56 9.56 3.95
C CYS A 118 -3.75 8.64 2.74
N ILE A 119 -4.65 9.01 1.83
CA ILE A 119 -4.93 8.23 0.62
C ILE A 119 -3.68 8.15 -0.26
N ASP A 120 -2.99 9.27 -0.48
CA ASP A 120 -1.75 9.32 -1.29
C ASP A 120 -0.65 8.46 -0.67
N TYR A 121 -0.47 8.50 0.65
CA TYR A 121 0.50 7.64 1.34
C TYR A 121 0.11 6.15 1.32
N ILE A 122 -1.18 5.81 1.39
CA ILE A 122 -1.65 4.42 1.30
C ILE A 122 -1.28 3.80 -0.05
N TYR A 123 -1.35 4.55 -1.15
CA TYR A 123 -0.94 4.05 -2.47
C TYR A 123 0.53 3.62 -2.52
N ASN A 124 1.37 4.28 -1.72
CA ASN A 124 2.81 4.01 -1.63
C ASN A 124 3.15 2.91 -0.60
N LEU A 125 2.24 2.64 0.35
CA LEU A 125 2.48 1.78 1.50
C LEU A 125 2.94 0.34 1.14
N PRO A 126 2.38 -0.36 0.13
CA PRO A 126 2.83 -1.71 -0.20
C PRO A 126 4.30 -1.76 -0.61
N CYS A 127 4.75 -0.79 -1.42
CA CYS A 127 6.13 -0.72 -1.86
C CYS A 127 7.07 -0.41 -0.68
N ILE A 128 6.73 0.59 0.14
CA ILE A 128 7.55 0.95 1.31
C ILE A 128 7.61 -0.22 2.30
N THR A 129 6.50 -0.91 2.54
CA THR A 129 6.45 -2.10 3.40
C THR A 129 7.31 -3.23 2.84
N PHE A 130 7.27 -3.49 1.53
CA PHE A 130 8.10 -4.51 0.89
C PHE A 130 9.59 -4.22 1.08
N ILE A 131 10.03 -2.99 0.82
CA ILE A 131 11.45 -2.61 0.96
C ILE A 131 11.86 -2.65 2.44
N SER A 132 11.03 -2.11 3.34
CA SER A 132 11.24 -2.19 4.79
C SER A 132 11.39 -3.64 5.28
N GLU A 133 10.59 -4.56 4.74
CA GLU A 133 10.69 -5.99 5.05
C GLU A 133 12.00 -6.61 4.56
N GLN A 134 12.40 -6.31 3.33
CA GLN A 134 13.67 -6.78 2.73
C GLN A 134 14.89 -6.28 3.48
N LEU A 135 14.89 -5.01 3.91
CA LEU A 135 16.01 -4.40 4.64
C LEU A 135 16.00 -4.73 6.14
N ASN A 136 14.95 -5.39 6.66
CA ASN A 136 14.75 -5.60 8.08
C ASN A 136 14.72 -4.30 8.92
N TYR A 137 14.19 -3.22 8.32
CA TYR A 137 14.21 -1.88 8.89
C TYR A 137 12.80 -1.40 9.28
N GLU A 138 12.57 -1.00 10.53
CA GLU A 138 11.32 -0.39 11.02
C GLU A 138 10.01 -1.16 10.72
N LYS A 139 10.08 -2.50 10.62
CA LYS A 139 8.94 -3.40 10.34
C LYS A 139 7.73 -3.18 11.25
N ASN A 140 7.99 -2.96 12.54
CA ASN A 140 6.94 -2.71 13.52
C ASN A 140 6.21 -1.39 13.25
N LYS A 141 6.92 -0.35 12.80
CA LYS A 141 6.31 0.94 12.43
C LYS A 141 5.42 0.81 11.19
N MET A 142 5.79 -0.04 10.24
CA MET A 142 4.91 -0.34 9.10
C MET A 142 3.60 -0.98 9.56
N CYS A 143 3.65 -1.92 10.51
CA CYS A 143 2.45 -2.49 11.12
C CYS A 143 1.62 -1.43 11.85
N ASP A 144 2.25 -0.51 12.59
CA ASP A 144 1.56 0.60 13.27
C ASP A 144 0.82 1.51 12.28
N ILE A 145 1.45 1.84 11.14
CA ILE A 145 0.85 2.64 10.06
C ILE A 145 -0.35 1.92 9.43
N ILE A 146 -0.22 0.62 9.12
CA ILE A 146 -1.32 -0.19 8.59
C ILE A 146 -2.50 -0.19 9.58
N ASN A 147 -2.23 -0.42 10.87
CA ASN A 147 -3.24 -0.40 11.93
C ASN A 147 -3.94 0.96 12.03
N PHE A 148 -3.17 2.06 11.97
CA PHE A 148 -3.70 3.42 11.98
C PHE A 148 -4.71 3.64 10.84
N TYR A 149 -4.37 3.24 9.61
CA TYR A 149 -5.28 3.40 8.48
C TYR A 149 -6.52 2.51 8.58
N CYS A 150 -6.39 1.29 9.10
CA CYS A 150 -7.52 0.38 9.30
C CYS A 150 -8.51 0.89 10.36
N GLN A 151 -8.05 1.71 11.31
CA GLN A 151 -8.85 2.30 12.39
C GLN A 151 -9.21 3.77 12.12
N ASN A 152 -8.88 4.30 10.94
CA ASN A 152 -9.02 5.72 10.66
C ASN A 152 -10.50 6.16 10.69
N LYS A 153 -10.77 7.38 11.16
CA LYS A 153 -12.15 7.91 11.23
C LYS A 153 -12.78 8.08 9.86
N SER A 154 -11.99 8.41 8.83
CA SER A 154 -12.48 8.55 7.46
C SER A 154 -12.76 7.19 6.83
N ASN A 155 -13.98 7.02 6.33
CA ASN A 155 -14.34 5.85 5.53
C ASN A 155 -13.50 5.78 4.24
N ALA A 156 -13.16 6.92 3.62
CA ALA A 156 -12.37 6.95 2.38
C ALA A 156 -10.96 6.38 2.60
N VAL A 157 -10.34 6.67 3.76
CA VAL A 157 -9.05 6.10 4.16
C VAL A 157 -9.17 4.59 4.39
N ARG A 158 -10.18 4.15 5.16
CA ARG A 158 -10.40 2.71 5.43
C ARG A 158 -10.70 1.91 4.16
N ILE A 159 -11.48 2.48 3.24
CA ILE A 159 -11.73 1.91 1.91
C ILE A 159 -10.41 1.79 1.15
N SER A 160 -9.58 2.83 1.15
CA SER A 160 -8.31 2.83 0.41
C SER A 160 -7.34 1.77 0.94
N VAL A 161 -7.13 1.66 2.25
CA VAL A 161 -6.25 0.61 2.81
C VAL A 161 -6.82 -0.80 2.61
N SER A 162 -8.15 -0.97 2.64
CA SER A 162 -8.77 -2.28 2.39
C SER A 162 -8.48 -2.82 0.98
N LYS A 163 -8.32 -1.93 -0.02
CA LYS A 163 -8.01 -2.31 -1.41
C LYS A 163 -6.64 -2.95 -1.55
N CYS A 164 -5.65 -2.52 -0.76
CA CYS A 164 -4.29 -3.06 -0.79
C CYS A 164 -3.98 -3.99 0.39
N PHE A 165 -4.93 -4.24 1.31
CA PHE A 165 -4.66 -5.01 2.53
C PHE A 165 -4.10 -6.42 2.26
N HIS A 166 -4.60 -7.09 1.22
CA HIS A 166 -4.14 -8.41 0.82
C HIS A 166 -2.67 -8.44 0.39
N GLU A 167 -2.15 -7.34 -0.18
CA GLU A 167 -0.73 -7.21 -0.52
C GLU A 167 0.13 -7.31 0.74
N PHE A 168 -0.25 -6.62 1.82
CA PHE A 168 0.49 -6.69 3.10
C PHE A 168 0.56 -8.12 3.63
N THR A 169 -0.53 -8.88 3.55
CA THR A 169 -0.53 -10.28 4.01
C THR A 169 0.45 -11.15 3.22
N SER A 170 0.62 -10.85 1.92
CA SER A 170 1.60 -11.52 1.07
C SER A 170 3.03 -11.17 1.47
N LEU A 171 3.28 -9.90 1.81
CA LEU A 171 4.60 -9.38 2.20
C LEU A 171 5.11 -10.01 3.50
N TYR A 172 4.29 -10.06 4.55
CA TYR A 172 4.71 -10.63 5.84
C TYR A 172 4.71 -12.18 5.84
N ASN A 173 4.06 -12.82 4.87
CA ASN A 173 4.04 -14.27 4.65
C ASN A 173 3.90 -15.10 5.97
N LYS A 174 5.00 -15.66 6.50
CA LYS A 174 5.03 -16.51 7.71
C LYS A 174 4.75 -15.78 9.03
N SER A 175 4.70 -14.45 9.03
CA SER A 175 4.31 -13.62 10.18
C SER A 175 3.06 -12.78 9.89
N SER A 176 2.37 -13.06 8.79
CA SER A 176 1.23 -12.27 8.33
C SER A 176 0.08 -12.30 9.32
N TYR A 177 -0.26 -13.45 9.90
CA TYR A 177 -1.31 -13.56 10.90
C TYR A 177 -0.92 -12.79 12.15
N LYS A 178 0.27 -13.05 12.70
CA LYS A 178 0.77 -12.40 13.91
C LYS A 178 0.71 -10.87 13.83
N ASN A 179 1.07 -10.30 12.68
CA ASN A 179 1.21 -8.86 12.50
C ASN A 179 -0.10 -8.17 12.07
N LEU A 180 -0.99 -8.86 11.34
CA LEU A 180 -2.12 -8.21 10.65
C LEU A 180 -3.50 -8.76 11.03
N SER A 181 -3.60 -9.82 11.83
CA SER A 181 -4.92 -10.40 12.17
C SER A 181 -5.82 -9.41 12.92
N SER A 182 -5.26 -8.56 13.78
CA SER A 182 -5.99 -7.51 14.50
C SER A 182 -6.58 -6.47 13.54
N ALA A 183 -5.75 -5.94 12.63
CA ALA A 183 -6.18 -5.02 11.58
C ALA A 183 -7.27 -5.63 10.69
N PHE A 184 -7.11 -6.90 10.32
CA PHE A 184 -8.10 -7.61 9.52
C PHE A 184 -9.44 -7.73 10.24
N ILE A 185 -9.44 -8.10 11.53
CA ILE A 185 -10.66 -8.13 12.36
C ILE A 185 -11.28 -6.74 12.48
N THR A 186 -10.49 -5.68 12.61
CA THR A 186 -10.98 -4.30 12.60
C THR A 186 -11.72 -3.99 11.30
N LEU A 187 -11.15 -4.32 10.14
CA LEU A 187 -11.80 -4.10 8.84
C LEU A 187 -13.04 -4.99 8.65
N LEU A 188 -13.02 -6.23 9.15
CA LEU A 188 -14.22 -7.06 9.16
C LEU A 188 -15.33 -6.43 10.00
N LYS A 189 -15.01 -5.73 11.08
CA LYS A 189 -15.95 -5.00 11.96
C LYS A 189 -16.45 -3.67 11.41
N ASP A 190 -16.04 -3.27 10.21
CA ASP A 190 -16.42 -1.98 9.62
C ASP A 190 -17.93 -1.90 9.34
N ASN A 191 -18.46 -0.67 9.40
CA ASN A 191 -19.85 -0.37 9.07
C ASN A 191 -20.01 0.14 7.64
N ASP A 192 -18.92 0.48 6.94
CA ASP A 192 -18.96 0.86 5.54
C ASP A 192 -18.98 -0.38 4.63
N ILE A 193 -20.03 -0.51 3.83
CA ILE A 193 -20.21 -1.66 2.93
C ILE A 193 -19.08 -1.79 1.90
N LYS A 194 -18.44 -0.70 1.49
CA LYS A 194 -17.35 -0.74 0.50
C LYS A 194 -16.08 -1.34 1.11
N VAL A 195 -15.84 -1.14 2.40
CA VAL A 195 -14.74 -1.79 3.13
C VAL A 195 -14.98 -3.29 3.15
N LEU A 196 -16.16 -3.72 3.61
CA LEU A 196 -16.51 -5.14 3.69
C LEU A 196 -16.48 -5.82 2.31
N GLU A 197 -17.07 -5.19 1.29
CA GLU A 197 -17.06 -5.71 -0.09
C GLU A 197 -15.63 -5.93 -0.60
N THR A 198 -14.73 -4.97 -0.35
CA THR A 198 -13.32 -5.05 -0.76
C THR A 198 -12.57 -6.16 -0.01
N ILE A 199 -12.84 -6.31 1.29
CA ILE A 199 -12.26 -7.36 2.11
C ILE A 199 -12.73 -8.74 1.65
N PHE A 200 -14.04 -8.92 1.43
CA PHE A 200 -14.57 -10.19 0.94
C PHE A 200 -14.05 -10.54 -0.45
N LYS A 201 -13.88 -9.56 -1.33
CA LYS A 201 -13.30 -9.78 -2.66
C LYS A 201 -11.91 -10.44 -2.60
N ASN A 202 -11.10 -10.10 -1.59
CA ASN A 202 -9.72 -10.59 -1.45
C ASN A 202 -9.51 -11.57 -0.28
N MET A 203 -10.60 -12.06 0.33
CA MET A 203 -10.55 -12.82 1.57
C MET A 203 -9.78 -14.14 1.45
N SER A 204 -9.95 -14.88 0.34
CA SER A 204 -9.19 -16.11 0.10
C SER A 204 -7.68 -15.88 0.10
N ASN A 205 -7.21 -14.78 -0.50
CA ASN A 205 -5.79 -14.41 -0.50
C ASN A 205 -5.30 -14.06 0.91
N ILE A 206 -6.08 -13.26 1.65
CA ILE A 206 -5.75 -12.85 3.03
C ILE A 206 -5.65 -14.07 3.94
N LEU A 207 -6.70 -14.90 3.97
CA LEU A 207 -6.76 -16.08 4.81
C LEU A 207 -5.74 -17.14 4.39
N GLY A 208 -5.51 -17.30 3.08
CA GLY A 208 -4.50 -18.18 2.53
C GLY A 208 -3.09 -17.79 2.98
N ASN A 209 -2.77 -16.50 3.02
CA ASN A 209 -1.49 -16.04 3.57
C ASN A 209 -1.41 -16.20 5.08
N PHE A 210 -2.48 -15.90 5.82
CA PHE A 210 -2.55 -16.15 7.26
C PHE A 210 -2.33 -17.63 7.60
N SER A 211 -2.81 -18.55 6.77
CA SER A 211 -2.66 -20.00 7.01
C SER A 211 -1.21 -20.48 6.96
N LYS A 212 -0.31 -19.69 6.34
CA LYS A 212 1.14 -19.98 6.28
C LYS A 212 1.86 -19.57 7.57
N ASP A 213 1.23 -18.80 8.43
CA ASP A 213 1.78 -18.39 9.73
C ASP A 213 1.49 -19.48 10.78
N PRO A 214 2.51 -20.07 11.45
CA PRO A 214 2.33 -21.14 12.41
C PRO A 214 1.58 -20.71 13.68
N THR A 215 1.43 -19.39 13.92
CA THR A 215 0.70 -18.84 15.06
C THR A 215 -0.78 -18.60 14.77
N ALA A 216 -1.26 -18.94 13.57
CA ALA A 216 -2.62 -18.68 13.13
C ALA A 216 -3.68 -19.38 14.00
N LYS A 217 -4.69 -18.60 14.41
CA LYS A 217 -5.85 -19.08 15.18
C LYS A 217 -7.14 -18.53 14.57
N PHE A 218 -7.82 -19.36 13.78
CA PHE A 218 -8.91 -18.87 12.94
C PHE A 218 -10.28 -18.74 13.61
N ASN A 219 -10.46 -19.19 14.85
CA ASN A 219 -11.79 -19.21 15.49
C ASN A 219 -12.43 -17.82 15.57
N ASP A 220 -11.68 -16.80 16.01
CA ASP A 220 -12.19 -15.44 16.15
C ASP A 220 -12.45 -14.79 14.78
N ILE A 221 -11.59 -15.08 13.79
CA ILE A 221 -11.77 -14.63 12.41
C ILE A 221 -13.04 -15.25 11.83
N ALA A 222 -13.25 -16.56 11.96
CA ALA A 222 -14.43 -17.24 11.44
C ALA A 222 -15.72 -16.67 12.05
N LYS A 223 -15.73 -16.45 13.37
CA LYS A 223 -16.86 -15.78 14.06
C LYS A 223 -17.11 -14.39 13.49
N GLU A 224 -16.06 -13.61 13.26
CA GLU A 224 -16.21 -12.25 12.74
C GLU A 224 -16.61 -12.22 11.25
N ILE A 225 -16.23 -13.20 10.45
CA ILE A 225 -16.72 -13.37 9.07
C ILE A 225 -18.23 -13.55 9.06
N VAL A 226 -18.77 -14.39 9.95
CA VAL A 226 -20.22 -14.60 10.10
C VAL A 226 -20.91 -13.30 10.52
N ASN A 227 -20.37 -12.59 11.51
CA ASN A 227 -20.90 -11.29 11.94
C ASN A 227 -20.88 -10.25 10.81
N ALA A 228 -19.81 -10.19 10.03
CA ALA A 228 -19.65 -9.29 8.91
C ALA A 228 -20.65 -9.59 7.79
N TYR A 229 -20.93 -10.87 7.53
CA TYR A 229 -21.97 -11.29 6.60
C TYR A 229 -23.36 -10.79 7.02
N HIS A 230 -23.74 -11.00 8.29
CA HIS A 230 -25.01 -10.51 8.81
C HIS A 230 -25.11 -8.98 8.76
N ARG A 231 -24.02 -8.27 9.09
CA ARG A 231 -23.96 -6.81 8.94
C ARG A 231 -24.16 -6.37 7.50
N CYS A 232 -23.52 -7.02 6.52
CA CYS A 232 -23.74 -6.70 5.11
C CYS A 232 -25.19 -6.86 4.67
N LYS A 233 -25.86 -7.94 5.11
CA LYS A 233 -27.29 -8.13 4.84
C LYS A 233 -28.14 -7.00 5.41
N ASN A 234 -27.82 -6.52 6.61
CA ASN A 234 -28.59 -5.47 7.27
C ASN A 234 -28.33 -4.09 6.66
N ILE A 235 -27.06 -3.75 6.37
CA ILE A 235 -26.64 -2.43 5.87
C ILE A 235 -27.02 -2.27 4.39
N ALA A 236 -26.86 -3.32 3.59
CA ALA A 236 -27.05 -3.27 2.15
C ALA A 236 -27.70 -4.57 1.64
N PRO A 237 -28.98 -4.83 1.96
CA PRO A 237 -29.67 -6.08 1.63
C PRO A 237 -29.71 -6.36 0.13
N LEU A 238 -29.76 -5.31 -0.70
CA LEU A 238 -29.78 -5.40 -2.16
C LEU A 238 -28.38 -5.44 -2.80
N ASN A 239 -27.30 -5.31 -2.02
CA ASN A 239 -25.94 -5.43 -2.54
C ASN A 239 -25.54 -6.91 -2.68
N TRP A 240 -26.11 -7.55 -3.70
CA TRP A 240 -25.83 -8.94 -4.05
C TRP A 240 -24.35 -9.18 -4.40
N ARG A 241 -23.59 -8.13 -4.80
CA ARG A 241 -22.15 -8.28 -5.11
C ARG A 241 -21.34 -8.63 -3.87
N ALA A 242 -21.53 -7.88 -2.79
CA ALA A 242 -20.88 -8.15 -1.51
C ALA A 242 -21.25 -9.55 -0.98
N GLN A 243 -22.53 -9.91 -1.03
CA GLN A 243 -23.00 -11.25 -0.62
C GLN A 243 -22.39 -12.36 -1.48
N LYS A 244 -22.32 -12.16 -2.80
CA LYS A 244 -21.70 -13.09 -3.75
C LYS A 244 -20.23 -13.33 -3.44
N TYR A 245 -19.47 -12.29 -3.08
CA TYR A 245 -18.06 -12.49 -2.72
C TYR A 245 -17.92 -13.39 -1.49
N ILE A 246 -18.73 -13.20 -0.45
CA ILE A 246 -18.64 -14.03 0.76
C ILE A 246 -18.98 -15.49 0.46
N VAL A 247 -20.09 -15.72 -0.26
CA VAL A 247 -20.51 -17.07 -0.63
C VAL A 247 -19.45 -17.77 -1.47
N LYS A 248 -18.82 -17.05 -2.41
CA LYS A 248 -17.68 -17.59 -3.16
C LYS A 248 -16.53 -18.00 -2.25
N ASN A 249 -16.26 -17.25 -1.17
CA ASN A 249 -15.18 -17.62 -0.26
C ASN A 249 -15.44 -18.92 0.51
N PHE A 250 -16.69 -19.37 0.65
CA PHE A 250 -17.02 -20.62 1.35
C PHE A 250 -16.37 -21.84 0.71
N GLU A 251 -16.12 -21.82 -0.60
CA GLU A 251 -15.43 -22.92 -1.30
C GLU A 251 -13.97 -23.08 -0.83
N PHE A 252 -13.35 -22.01 -0.31
CA PHE A 252 -11.96 -22.03 0.17
C PHE A 252 -11.83 -22.35 1.65
N PHE A 253 -12.91 -22.22 2.44
CA PHE A 253 -12.87 -22.39 3.89
C PHE A 253 -12.42 -23.78 4.35
N PRO A 254 -12.78 -24.90 3.69
CA PRO A 254 -12.26 -26.22 4.02
C PRO A 254 -10.73 -26.36 3.96
N ASN A 255 -10.06 -25.51 3.16
CA ASN A 255 -8.59 -25.53 3.05
C ASN A 255 -7.90 -24.72 4.16
N ILE A 256 -8.64 -23.96 4.96
CA ILE A 256 -8.11 -22.97 5.91
C ILE A 256 -8.59 -23.26 7.33
N PHE A 257 -9.86 -23.59 7.49
CA PHE A 257 -10.50 -23.80 8.78
C PHE A 257 -10.58 -25.29 9.12
N SER A 258 -10.47 -25.61 10.41
CA SER A 258 -10.76 -26.96 10.89
C SER A 258 -12.24 -27.28 10.71
N MET A 259 -12.57 -28.58 10.62
CA MET A 259 -13.96 -29.03 10.55
C MET A 259 -14.80 -28.54 11.72
N ASP A 260 -14.23 -28.41 12.92
CA ASP A 260 -14.92 -27.86 14.09
C ASP A 260 -15.35 -26.40 13.86
N ILE A 261 -14.47 -25.57 13.30
CA ILE A 261 -14.79 -24.17 12.98
C ILE A 261 -15.89 -24.11 11.91
N ILE A 262 -15.78 -24.96 10.89
CA ILE A 262 -16.77 -25.03 9.79
C ILE A 262 -18.13 -25.45 10.33
N ASN A 263 -18.19 -26.49 11.15
CA ASN A 263 -19.44 -27.00 11.72
C ASN A 263 -20.07 -26.01 12.71
N ASN A 264 -19.27 -25.33 13.51
CA ASN A 264 -19.77 -24.43 14.55
C ASN A 264 -20.17 -23.04 14.04
N HIS A 265 -19.51 -22.51 13.01
CA HIS A 265 -19.72 -21.12 12.57
C HIS A 265 -20.25 -21.01 11.13
N ILE A 266 -19.68 -21.76 10.19
CA ILE A 266 -19.96 -21.58 8.75
C ILE A 266 -21.21 -22.36 8.31
N THR A 267 -21.33 -23.61 8.75
CA THR A 267 -22.44 -24.50 8.41
C THR A 267 -23.80 -23.92 8.82
N PRO A 268 -23.98 -23.40 10.06
CA PRO A 268 -25.22 -22.74 10.45
C PRO A 268 -25.55 -21.54 9.59
N LEU A 269 -24.53 -20.77 9.19
CA LEU A 269 -24.73 -19.62 8.31
C LEU A 269 -25.30 -20.05 6.94
N ILE A 270 -24.73 -21.11 6.33
CA ILE A 270 -25.22 -21.63 5.04
C ILE A 270 -26.65 -22.15 5.16
N PHE A 271 -26.97 -22.93 6.19
CA PHE A 271 -28.33 -23.45 6.36
C PHE A 271 -29.34 -22.35 6.59
N ASN A 272 -29.02 -21.34 7.39
CA ASN A 272 -29.89 -20.17 7.55
C ASN A 272 -30.09 -19.39 6.24
N GLN A 273 -29.17 -19.47 5.27
CA GLN A 273 -29.35 -18.87 3.94
C GLN A 273 -30.21 -19.69 2.98
N LEU A 274 -30.23 -21.00 3.12
CA LEU A 274 -31.01 -21.89 2.26
C LEU A 274 -32.45 -22.05 2.75
N LEU A 275 -32.69 -21.74 4.03
CA LEU A 275 -33.99 -21.89 4.70
C LEU A 275 -34.78 -20.57 4.83
N ASP A 276 -34.13 -19.42 4.55
CA ASP A 276 -34.76 -18.10 4.40
C ASP A 276 -35.17 -17.86 2.93
#